data_AF-A0A0P9V235-F1
#
_entry.id   AF-A0A0P9V235-F1
#
_cell.length_a   1.000
_cell.length_b   1.000
_cell.length_c   1.000
_cell.angle_alpha   90.00
_cell.angle_beta   90.00
_cell.angle_gamma   90.00
#
_symmetry.space_group_name_H-M   'P 1'
#
loop_
_entity.id
_entity.type
_entity.pdbx_description
1 polymer ?
#
loop_
_entity_poly.entity_id
_entity_poly.type
_entity_poly.pdbx_seq_one_letter_code
_entity_poly.pdbx_strand_id
1 'polypeptide(L)'
;MTACLPSDTWIEHLEISDSAEVAFSGQSAKASALIGRVKDCHSLDNAQFQGVIQPDTKTGKDQYSLRAHLHQNQHQENADAPSTDKP
;
A
#
# COMPACT_ATOMS: atom_id res chain seq x y z
N MET A 1 13.65 -3.19 8.29
CA MET A 1 12.23 -3.43 7.93
C MET A 1 11.56 -2.06 7.78
N THR A 2 12.07 -1.24 6.86
CA THR A 2 11.79 0.21 6.76
C THR A 2 12.55 0.71 5.53
N ALA A 3 11.90 0.95 4.38
CA ALA A 3 12.47 1.77 3.30
C ALA A 3 11.58 1.96 2.06
N CYS A 4 10.44 1.25 1.95
CA CYS A 4 9.64 1.33 0.72
C CYS A 4 9.00 2.70 0.49
N LEU A 5 8.54 3.32 1.57
CA LEU A 5 7.95 4.64 1.52
C LEU A 5 8.96 5.69 2.00
N PRO A 6 9.09 6.83 1.30
CA PRO A 6 9.91 7.95 1.76
C PRO A 6 9.43 8.46 3.10
N SER A 7 10.34 9.00 3.91
CA SER A 7 10.00 9.65 5.19
C SER A 7 9.10 10.89 5.01
N ASP A 8 9.08 11.47 3.80
CA ASP A 8 8.21 12.58 3.41
C ASP A 8 6.93 12.09 2.72
N THR A 9 6.43 10.93 3.12
CA THR A 9 5.18 10.38 2.58
C THR A 9 4.35 9.87 3.72
N TRP A 10 3.14 10.42 3.83
CA TRP A 10 2.17 9.98 4.80
C TRP A 10 1.08 9.18 4.12
N ILE A 11 0.53 8.22 4.86
CA ILE A 11 -0.62 7.43 4.46
C ILE A 11 -1.81 7.94 5.27
N GLU A 12 -2.87 8.35 4.58
CA GLU A 12 -4.13 8.75 5.19
C GLU A 12 -5.14 7.60 5.17
N HIS A 13 -5.10 6.77 4.13
CA HIS A 13 -5.92 5.59 4.00
C HIS A 13 -5.09 4.39 3.54
N LEU A 14 -5.27 3.24 4.19
CA LEU A 14 -4.66 1.97 3.82
C LEU A 14 -5.75 0.90 3.86
N GLU A 15 -5.95 0.24 2.73
CA GLU A 15 -6.86 -0.88 2.57
C GLU A 15 -6.06 -2.07 2.03
N ILE A 16 -6.30 -3.24 2.62
CA ILE A 16 -5.70 -4.51 2.21
C ILE A 16 -6.85 -5.47 1.98
N SER A 17 -6.93 -6.00 0.75
CA SER A 17 -7.96 -6.94 0.34
C SER A 17 -7.47 -8.39 0.46
N ASP A 18 -8.40 -9.33 0.62
CA ASP A 18 -8.12 -10.77 0.64
C ASP A 18 -7.43 -11.28 -0.65
N SER A 19 -7.51 -10.53 -1.75
CA SER A 19 -6.83 -10.78 -3.02
C SER A 19 -5.34 -10.43 -3.02
N ALA A 20 -4.76 -10.13 -1.84
CA ALA A 20 -3.42 -9.55 -1.69
C ALA A 20 -3.25 -8.20 -2.42
N GLU A 21 -4.35 -7.52 -2.77
CA GLU A 21 -4.31 -6.14 -3.23
C GLU A 21 -4.17 -5.18 -2.05
N VAL A 22 -3.32 -4.18 -2.21
CA VAL A 22 -3.12 -3.10 -1.25
C VAL A 22 -3.39 -1.79 -1.95
N ALA A 23 -4.40 -1.08 -1.47
CA ALA A 23 -4.73 0.27 -1.87
C ALA A 23 -4.33 1.24 -0.77
N PHE A 24 -3.58 2.28 -1.09
CA PHE A 24 -3.25 3.32 -0.13
C PHE A 24 -3.24 4.70 -0.76
N SER A 25 -3.70 5.67 0.01
CA SER A 25 -3.74 7.06 -0.39
C SER A 25 -3.24 7.96 0.74
N GLY A 26 -2.81 9.15 0.36
CA GLY A 26 -2.29 10.16 1.28
C GLY A 26 -1.67 11.30 0.50
N GLN A 27 -0.63 11.90 1.07
CA GLN A 27 0.09 12.99 0.41
C GLN A 27 1.60 12.83 0.55
N SER A 28 2.30 13.35 -0.45
CA SER A 28 3.75 13.24 -0.57
C SER A 28 4.30 14.51 -1.20
N ALA A 29 5.50 14.95 -0.80
CA ALA A 29 6.16 16.03 -1.54
C ALA A 29 6.57 15.62 -2.97
N LYS A 30 6.58 14.31 -3.27
CA LYS A 30 6.96 13.77 -4.58
C LYS A 30 6.08 12.58 -4.96
N ALA A 31 4.76 12.79 -5.04
CA ALA A 31 3.83 11.72 -5.38
C ALA A 31 4.19 11.03 -6.71
N SER A 32 4.54 11.80 -7.75
CA SER A 32 4.90 11.26 -9.06
C SER A 32 6.10 10.30 -9.02
N ALA A 33 7.01 10.45 -8.05
CA ALA A 33 8.16 9.58 -7.87
C ALA A 33 7.86 8.33 -7.02
N LEU A 34 6.74 8.32 -6.27
CA LEU A 34 6.37 7.20 -5.41
C LEU A 34 6.17 5.92 -6.20
N ILE A 35 5.56 5.99 -7.37
CA ILE A 35 5.29 4.81 -8.20
C ILE A 35 6.59 4.05 -8.54
N GLY A 36 7.68 4.77 -8.82
CA GLY A 36 8.98 4.15 -9.06
C GLY A 36 9.50 3.46 -7.82
N ARG A 37 9.45 4.13 -6.66
CA ARG A 37 9.90 3.58 -5.37
C ARG A 37 9.11 2.34 -4.95
N VAL A 38 7.78 2.37 -5.13
CA VAL A 38 6.92 1.23 -4.81
C VAL A 38 7.19 0.07 -5.78
N LYS A 39 7.51 0.35 -7.05
CA LYS A 39 7.94 -0.70 -8.00
C LYS A 39 9.31 -1.30 -7.66
N ASP A 40 10.21 -0.51 -7.06
CA ASP A 40 11.50 -1.01 -6.56
C ASP A 40 11.36 -1.83 -5.26
N CYS A 41 10.17 -1.90 -4.66
CA CYS A 41 9.94 -2.66 -3.45
C CYS A 41 9.74 -4.14 -3.73
N HIS A 42 10.60 -4.96 -3.10
CA HIS A 42 10.53 -6.42 -3.23
C HIS A 42 9.26 -7.05 -2.63
N SER A 43 8.52 -6.31 -1.80
CA SER A 43 7.28 -6.77 -1.17
C SER A 43 6.02 -6.32 -1.92
N LEU A 44 6.14 -5.50 -2.96
CA LEU A 44 5.00 -4.91 -3.66
C LEU A 44 5.19 -4.99 -5.18
N ASP A 45 4.23 -5.59 -5.87
CA ASP A 45 4.20 -5.69 -7.32
C ASP A 45 3.05 -4.89 -7.91
N ASN A 46 3.08 -4.71 -9.23
CA ASN A 46 1.97 -4.15 -9.99
C ASN A 46 1.47 -2.79 -9.46
N ALA A 47 2.38 -1.98 -8.91
CA ALA A 47 2.06 -0.67 -8.37
C ALA A 47 1.56 0.27 -9.49
N GLN A 48 0.39 0.89 -9.27
CA GLN A 48 -0.36 1.72 -10.22
C GLN A 48 -1.13 2.82 -9.50
N PHE A 49 -1.23 4.03 -10.07
CA PHE A 49 -2.07 5.08 -9.50
C PHE A 49 -3.56 4.79 -9.73
N GLN A 50 -4.34 4.99 -8.68
CA GLN A 50 -5.80 4.93 -8.70
C GLN A 50 -6.36 6.34 -8.94
N GLY A 51 -6.16 6.83 -10.17
CA GLY A 51 -6.57 8.17 -10.57
C GLY A 51 -5.39 9.12 -10.76
N VAL A 52 -5.71 10.42 -10.76
CA VAL A 52 -4.72 11.48 -10.97
C VAL A 52 -4.15 11.97 -9.65
N ILE A 53 -2.87 12.32 -9.66
CA ILE A 53 -2.23 13.03 -8.56
C ILE A 53 -2.78 14.46 -8.54
N GLN A 54 -3.20 14.92 -7.36
CA GLN A 54 -3.78 16.24 -7.18
C GLN A 54 -2.89 17.09 -6.26
N PRO A 55 -2.45 18.29 -6.66
CA PRO A 55 -1.70 19.15 -5.77
C PRO A 55 -2.62 19.69 -4.66
N ASP A 56 -2.19 19.57 -3.41
CA ASP A 56 -2.85 20.11 -2.24
C ASP A 56 -2.27 21.50 -1.90
N THR A 57 -3.05 22.55 -2.12
CA THR A 57 -2.63 23.93 -1.88
C THR A 57 -2.58 24.31 -0.39
N LYS A 58 -3.13 23.48 0.51
CA LYS A 58 -3.13 23.73 1.96
C LYS A 58 -1.85 23.21 2.60
N THR A 59 -1.37 22.04 2.17
CA THR A 59 -0.15 21.41 2.69
C THR A 59 1.07 21.67 1.82
N GLY A 60 0.88 22.07 0.56
CA GLY A 60 1.94 22.20 -0.44
C GLY A 60 2.49 20.86 -0.92
N LYS A 61 1.77 19.76 -0.67
CA LYS A 61 2.12 18.40 -1.11
C LYS A 61 1.16 17.91 -2.18
N ASP A 62 1.44 16.75 -2.76
CA ASP A 62 0.57 16.12 -3.74
C ASP A 62 -0.24 15.00 -3.08
N GLN A 63 -1.57 15.09 -3.17
CA GLN A 63 -2.50 13.99 -2.88
C GLN A 63 -2.35 12.89 -3.93
N TYR A 64 -2.22 11.65 -3.46
CA TYR A 64 -2.07 10.48 -4.30
C TYR A 64 -2.95 9.33 -3.79
N SER A 65 -3.36 8.47 -4.72
CA SER A 65 -3.99 7.18 -4.44
C SER A 65 -3.30 6.13 -5.29
N LEU A 66 -2.82 5.06 -4.68
CA LEU A 66 -2.03 4.02 -5.32
C LEU A 66 -2.62 2.65 -4.98
N ARG A 67 -2.54 1.71 -5.92
CA ARG A 67 -2.78 0.27 -5.70
C ARG A 67 -1.53 -0.49 -6.04
N ALA A 68 -1.24 -1.52 -5.28
CA ALA A 68 -0.21 -2.50 -5.54
C ALA A 68 -0.71 -3.88 -5.12
N HIS A 69 0.01 -4.93 -5.47
CA HIS A 69 -0.20 -6.26 -4.94
C HIS A 69 0.92 -6.58 -3.97
N LEU A 70 0.60 -7.16 -2.82
CA LEU A 70 1.61 -7.71 -1.92
C LEU A 70 2.26 -8.93 -2.56
N HIS A 71 3.59 -8.89 -2.68
CA HIS A 71 4.38 -10.06 -3.00
C HIS A 71 4.30 -11.00 -1.79
N GLN A 72 3.42 -11.99 -1.85
CA GLN A 72 3.27 -12.98 -0.79
C GLN A 72 4.49 -13.91 -0.76
N ASN A 73 5.52 -13.49 -0.03
CA ASN A 73 6.50 -14.41 0.55
C ASN A 73 5.82 -15.14 1.71
N GLN A 74 4.97 -16.11 1.38
CA GLN A 74 4.42 -17.21 2.20
C GLN A 74 4.73 -17.15 3.72
N HIS A 75 4.09 -16.24 4.46
CA HIS A 75 3.58 -16.53 5.80
C HIS A 75 2.07 -16.65 5.58
N GLN A 76 1.53 -17.80 5.19
CA GLN A 76 1.18 -18.91 6.08
C GLN A 76 1.12 -18.51 7.56
N GLU A 77 0.13 -17.71 7.90
CA GLU A 77 -0.66 -17.96 9.12
C GLU A 77 -1.83 -18.81 8.59
N ASN A 78 -1.75 -20.14 8.49
CA ASN A 78 -1.90 -21.02 9.65
C ASN A 78 -2.63 -20.34 10.83
N ALA A 79 -3.80 -19.78 10.55
CA ALA A 79 -4.93 -19.93 11.45
C ALA A 79 -5.58 -21.31 11.20
N ASP A 80 -4.79 -22.37 11.42
CA ASP A 80 -5.31 -23.71 11.75
C ASP A 80 -5.51 -23.64 13.28
N ALA A 81 -6.72 -23.80 13.82
CA ALA A 81 -7.39 -25.08 13.84
C ALA A 81 -8.92 -24.95 14.05
N PRO A 82 -9.68 -25.99 13.63
CA PRO A 82 -11.12 -26.07 13.77
C PRO A 82 -11.51 -26.45 15.20
N SER A 83 -12.61 -25.90 15.72
CA SER A 83 -13.30 -26.50 16.87
C SER A 83 -14.72 -26.86 16.45
N THR A 84 -14.87 -28.11 16.01
CA THR A 84 -16.08 -28.88 16.25
C THR A 84 -16.37 -28.88 17.75
N ASP A 85 -17.53 -28.40 18.17
CA ASP A 85 -18.27 -29.09 19.24
C ASP A 85 -19.76 -28.71 19.18
N LYS A 86 -20.57 -29.74 19.02
CA LYS A 86 -22.02 -29.75 19.08
C LYS A 86 -22.40 -30.35 20.43
N PRO A 87 -23.40 -29.79 21.10
CA PRO A 87 -24.45 -30.61 21.72
C PRO A 87 -25.80 -30.43 21.00
#